data_AF-A0A9P0D8R2-F1
#
_entry.id   AF-A0A9P0D8R2-F1
#
_cell.length_a   1.000
_cell.length_b   1.000
_cell.length_c   1.000
_cell.angle_alpha   90.00
_cell.angle_beta   90.00
_cell.angle_gamma   90.00
#
_symmetry.space_group_name_H-M   'P 1'
#
loop_
_entity.id
_entity.type
_entity.pdbx_description
1 polymer ?
#
loop_
_entity_poly.entity_id
_entity_poly.type
_entity_poly.pdbx_seq_one_letter_code
_entity_poly.pdbx_strand_id
1 'polypeptide(L)'
;MSIVQKFVPKVDTVFLKVFPDNHPLSVEEQIFYLTLTEGIFGYNEQVRNENLKILATDYNINSLLPYLSIFIKQAIHVNIAHPDLTLLIYSVRMVKSLLNNQYLNIVEHLHDLIPAVLSCVLARRISKCYYDNHWTLRDFSVFVISAICEKYNNRLNNITNRVIGIYLRPLKAYSMNPLTTIYGAIKGLGCLGEEVVKTFLFPRISGIGKLLFILLERQTHNFYVEELNDQMILEAKHVRDAILNIVAPILLKTKNTNDGGMLYSQYFGYLGNLLYTEVKNLEKIEFEKQKSITYY
;
A
#
# COMPACT_ATOMS: atom_id res chain seq x y z
N MET A 1 57.19 -21.60 -40.14
CA MET A 1 55.79 -22.02 -40.31
C MET A 1 55.42 -22.94 -39.16
N SER A 2 54.93 -22.38 -38.05
CA SER A 2 54.43 -23.14 -36.90
C SER A 2 52.98 -23.55 -37.16
N ILE A 3 52.78 -24.85 -37.40
CA ILE A 3 51.47 -25.45 -37.62
C ILE A 3 50.75 -25.46 -36.26
N VAL A 4 49.77 -24.57 -36.10
CA VAL A 4 48.85 -24.60 -34.96
C VAL A 4 48.01 -25.88 -35.09
N GLN A 5 48.35 -26.90 -34.29
CA GLN A 5 47.53 -28.10 -34.15
C GLN A 5 46.13 -27.68 -33.66
N LYS A 6 45.14 -27.78 -34.54
CA LYS A 6 43.73 -27.70 -34.14
C LYS A 6 43.45 -28.83 -33.16
N PHE A 7 43.10 -28.47 -31.93
CA PHE A 7 42.73 -29.40 -30.89
C PHE A 7 41.44 -30.13 -31.31
N VAL A 8 41.54 -31.44 -31.59
CA VAL A 8 40.38 -32.28 -31.92
C VAL A 8 40.02 -33.07 -30.67
N PRO A 9 38.88 -32.77 -30.01
CA PRO A 9 38.48 -33.48 -28.80
C PRO A 9 38.09 -34.94 -29.12
N LYS A 10 38.30 -35.85 -28.16
CA LYS A 10 37.93 -37.28 -28.27
C LYS A 10 36.40 -37.43 -28.41
N VAL A 11 35.97 -38.41 -29.20
CA VAL A 11 34.55 -38.66 -29.53
C VAL A 11 33.67 -38.92 -28.29
N ASP A 12 34.27 -39.34 -27.17
CA ASP A 12 33.57 -39.61 -25.91
C ASP A 12 33.27 -38.35 -25.07
N THR A 13 33.76 -37.16 -25.47
CA THR A 13 33.45 -35.91 -24.74
C THR A 13 32.05 -35.38 -25.01
N VAL A 14 31.27 -36.03 -25.88
CA VAL A 14 29.90 -35.62 -26.24
C VAL A 14 28.92 -35.71 -25.06
N PHE A 15 29.25 -36.48 -24.00
CA PHE A 15 28.44 -36.61 -22.78
C PHE A 15 28.92 -35.76 -21.60
N LEU A 16 30.03 -35.02 -21.73
CA LEU A 16 30.48 -34.13 -20.68
C LEU A 16 29.86 -32.74 -20.92
N LYS A 17 29.19 -32.17 -19.91
CA LYS A 17 28.92 -30.72 -19.88
C LYS A 17 30.28 -30.01 -19.84
N VAL A 18 30.82 -29.66 -21.01
CA VAL A 18 32.16 -29.07 -21.17
C VAL A 18 32.22 -27.63 -20.62
N PHE A 19 31.08 -27.02 -20.30
CA PHE A 19 30.98 -25.65 -19.80
C PHE A 19 30.21 -25.62 -18.47
N PRO A 20 30.56 -24.72 -17.54
CA PRO A 20 29.72 -24.43 -16.38
C PRO A 20 28.33 -23.99 -16.85
N ASP A 21 27.30 -24.24 -16.04
CA ASP A 21 25.95 -23.80 -16.37
C ASP A 21 25.96 -22.28 -16.59
N ASN A 22 25.63 -21.86 -17.81
CA ASN A 22 25.54 -20.44 -18.15
C ASN A 22 24.51 -19.78 -17.24
N HIS A 23 24.82 -18.56 -16.78
CA HIS A 23 23.86 -17.76 -16.04
C HIS A 23 22.56 -17.63 -16.86
N PRO A 24 21.37 -17.78 -16.25
CA PRO A 24 20.10 -17.80 -16.99
C PRO A 24 19.79 -16.49 -17.72
N LEU A 25 20.32 -15.36 -17.23
CA LEU A 25 20.30 -14.07 -17.93
C LEU A 25 21.55 -13.87 -18.76
N SER A 26 21.38 -13.34 -19.96
CA SER A 26 22.46 -12.83 -20.81
C SER A 26 23.18 -11.63 -20.17
N VAL A 27 24.38 -11.32 -20.65
CA VAL A 27 25.14 -10.15 -20.18
C VAL A 27 24.38 -8.84 -20.45
N GLU A 28 23.70 -8.75 -21.59
CA GLU A 28 22.89 -7.57 -21.95
C GLU A 28 21.70 -7.39 -21.00
N GLU A 29 21.00 -8.48 -20.64
CA GLU A 29 19.91 -8.45 -19.67
C GLU A 29 20.40 -8.04 -18.26
N GLN A 30 21.59 -8.48 -17.86
CA GLN A 30 22.19 -8.07 -16.59
C GLN A 30 22.51 -6.58 -16.57
N ILE A 31 23.09 -6.05 -17.65
CA ILE A 31 23.38 -4.61 -17.78
C ILE A 31 22.06 -3.82 -17.78
N PHE A 32 21.04 -4.32 -18.47
CA PHE A 32 19.72 -3.71 -18.50
C PHE A 32 19.08 -3.68 -17.10
N TYR A 33 19.13 -4.78 -16.36
CA TYR A 33 18.67 -4.86 -14.97
C TYR A 33 19.38 -3.82 -14.07
N LEU A 34 20.71 -3.71 -14.17
CA LEU A 34 21.48 -2.73 -13.41
C LEU A 34 21.07 -1.30 -13.79
N THR A 35 20.98 -1.00 -15.07
CA THR A 35 20.57 0.32 -15.57
C THR A 35 19.17 0.71 -15.07
N LEU A 36 18.23 -0.25 -15.06
CA LEU A 36 16.88 -0.04 -14.53
C LEU A 36 16.90 0.25 -13.03
N THR A 37 17.58 -0.59 -12.24
CA THR A 37 17.61 -0.44 -10.77
C THR A 37 18.33 0.83 -10.35
N GLU A 38 19.49 1.14 -10.92
CA GLU A 38 20.22 2.39 -10.65
C GLU A 38 19.45 3.62 -11.15
N GLY A 39 18.81 3.54 -12.31
CA GLY A 39 18.03 4.64 -12.86
C GLY A 39 16.78 4.96 -12.03
N ILE A 40 16.12 3.96 -11.45
CA ILE A 40 14.94 4.16 -10.60
C ILE A 40 15.33 4.72 -9.22
N PHE A 41 16.41 4.21 -8.64
CA PHE A 41 16.89 4.61 -7.32
C PHE A 41 17.88 5.79 -7.36
N GLY A 42 18.19 6.30 -8.56
CA GLY A 42 19.07 7.44 -8.77
C GLY A 42 18.44 8.78 -8.41
N TYR A 43 19.24 9.84 -8.46
CA TYR A 43 18.85 11.19 -8.03
C TYR A 43 17.96 11.92 -9.05
N ASN A 44 18.16 11.67 -10.35
CA ASN A 44 17.45 12.40 -11.41
C ASN A 44 16.02 11.87 -11.59
N GLU A 45 15.03 12.74 -11.36
CA GLU A 45 13.61 12.40 -11.49
C GLU A 45 13.20 12.05 -12.94
N GLN A 46 13.80 12.70 -13.95
CA GLN A 46 13.47 12.43 -15.35
C GLN A 46 13.87 11.00 -15.73
N VAL A 47 15.12 10.63 -15.41
CA VAL A 47 15.66 9.28 -15.62
C VAL A 47 14.82 8.25 -14.88
N ARG A 48 14.41 8.54 -13.63
CA ARG A 48 13.52 7.65 -12.87
C ARG A 48 12.18 7.45 -13.58
N ASN A 49 11.55 8.52 -14.04
CA ASN A 49 10.25 8.45 -14.70
C ASN A 49 10.34 7.72 -16.05
N GLU A 50 11.44 7.85 -16.78
CA GLU A 50 11.70 7.10 -18.02
C GLU A 50 11.84 5.60 -17.72
N ASN A 51 12.67 5.21 -16.76
CA ASN A 51 12.83 3.81 -16.37
C ASN A 51 11.54 3.19 -15.83
N LEU A 52 10.73 3.95 -15.08
CA LEU A 52 9.41 3.50 -14.63
C LEU A 52 8.40 3.32 -15.79
N LYS A 53 8.55 4.08 -16.89
CA LYS A 53 7.74 3.89 -18.11
C LYS A 53 8.19 2.66 -18.87
N ILE A 54 9.50 2.47 -19.04
CA ILE A 54 10.11 1.26 -19.61
C ILE A 54 9.57 0.04 -18.87
N LEU A 55 9.55 0.07 -17.53
CA LEU A 55 8.99 -1.01 -16.70
C LEU A 55 7.52 -1.35 -17.01
N ALA A 56 6.74 -0.35 -17.41
CA ALA A 56 5.33 -0.50 -17.70
C ALA A 56 5.03 -0.92 -19.16
N THR A 57 5.98 -0.78 -20.09
CA THR A 57 5.74 -1.01 -21.53
C THR A 57 6.48 -2.22 -22.09
N ASP A 58 7.66 -2.54 -21.57
CA ASP A 58 8.57 -3.43 -22.28
C ASP A 58 8.29 -4.91 -21.98
N TYR A 59 8.38 -5.74 -23.03
CA TYR A 59 8.18 -7.19 -22.94
C TYR A 59 9.36 -7.91 -22.28
N ASN A 60 10.59 -7.43 -22.52
CA ASN A 60 11.84 -8.06 -22.05
C ASN A 60 11.96 -8.11 -20.51
N ILE A 61 11.10 -7.40 -19.80
CA ILE A 61 11.06 -7.42 -18.33
C ILE A 61 10.58 -8.78 -17.79
N ASN A 62 9.89 -9.60 -18.60
CA ASN A 62 9.44 -10.93 -18.20
C ASN A 62 10.61 -11.81 -17.73
N SER A 63 11.77 -11.78 -18.39
CA SER A 63 12.95 -12.57 -17.96
C SER A 63 13.57 -12.02 -16.67
N LEU A 64 13.46 -10.71 -16.44
CA LEU A 64 13.99 -10.04 -15.25
C LEU A 64 13.05 -10.08 -14.04
N LEU A 65 11.77 -10.40 -14.24
CA LEU A 65 10.73 -10.28 -13.21
C LEU A 65 11.01 -11.04 -11.90
N PRO A 66 11.57 -12.28 -11.91
CA PRO A 66 11.93 -12.97 -10.68
C PRO A 66 12.96 -12.20 -9.85
N TYR A 67 13.97 -11.64 -10.53
CA TYR A 67 15.04 -10.87 -9.89
C TYR A 67 14.54 -9.52 -9.39
N LEU A 68 13.75 -8.82 -10.20
CA LEU A 68 13.12 -7.55 -9.81
C LEU A 68 12.20 -7.72 -8.60
N SER A 69 11.46 -8.82 -8.52
CA SER A 69 10.55 -9.10 -7.39
C SER A 69 11.32 -9.30 -6.08
N ILE A 70 12.42 -10.06 -6.11
CA ILE A 70 13.31 -10.26 -4.97
C ILE A 70 13.96 -8.93 -4.57
N PHE A 71 14.46 -8.17 -5.53
CA PHE A 71 15.06 -6.87 -5.31
C PHE A 71 14.09 -5.88 -4.65
N ILE A 72 12.87 -5.75 -5.17
CA ILE A 72 11.83 -4.87 -4.59
C ILE A 72 11.53 -5.28 -3.15
N LYS A 73 11.35 -6.57 -2.89
CA LYS A 73 11.11 -7.10 -1.55
C LYS A 73 12.26 -6.71 -0.61
N GLN A 74 13.50 -6.94 -1.02
CA GLN A 74 14.68 -6.59 -0.22
C GLN A 74 14.81 -5.08 -0.01
N ALA A 75 14.63 -4.27 -1.06
CA ALA A 75 14.68 -2.82 -0.99
C ALA A 75 13.66 -2.27 0.00
N ILE A 76 12.42 -2.79 -0.01
CA ILE A 76 11.40 -2.40 0.96
C ILE A 76 11.81 -2.81 2.38
N HIS A 77 12.24 -4.06 2.59
CA HIS A 77 12.62 -4.52 3.92
C HIS A 77 13.80 -3.74 4.53
N VAL A 78 14.84 -3.47 3.74
CA VAL A 78 16.00 -2.69 4.18
C VAL A 78 15.59 -1.25 4.50
N ASN A 79 14.79 -0.61 3.65
CA ASN A 79 14.36 0.77 3.86
C ASN A 79 13.27 0.93 4.93
N ILE A 80 12.64 -0.15 5.39
CA ILE A 80 11.83 -0.15 6.62
C ILE A 80 12.73 -0.28 7.86
N ALA A 81 13.75 -1.13 7.81
CA ALA A 81 14.71 -1.29 8.90
C ALA A 81 15.57 -0.03 9.10
N HIS A 82 15.94 0.63 8.01
CA HIS A 82 16.62 1.92 7.95
C HIS A 82 15.70 2.91 7.23
N PRO A 83 14.82 3.63 7.96
CA PRO A 83 13.74 4.42 7.39
C PRO A 83 14.22 5.45 6.36
N ASP A 84 14.00 5.16 5.09
CA ASP A 84 14.14 6.10 3.98
C ASP A 84 12.83 6.14 3.20
N LEU A 85 12.04 7.18 3.49
CA LEU A 85 10.73 7.36 2.88
C LEU A 85 10.83 7.49 1.35
N THR A 86 11.90 8.09 0.85
CA THR A 86 12.11 8.37 -0.56
C THR A 86 12.31 7.07 -1.35
N LEU A 87 13.19 6.20 -0.86
CA LEU A 87 13.45 4.91 -1.49
C LEU A 87 12.25 3.96 -1.39
N LEU A 88 11.47 4.05 -0.30
CA LEU A 88 10.20 3.33 -0.19
C LEU A 88 9.18 3.80 -1.23
N ILE A 89 9.06 5.11 -1.46
CA ILE A 89 8.19 5.65 -2.53
C ILE A 89 8.61 5.10 -3.89
N TYR A 90 9.92 5.08 -4.20
CA TYR A 90 10.41 4.56 -5.48
C TYR A 90 10.13 3.06 -5.62
N SER A 91 10.32 2.30 -4.55
CA SER A 91 10.04 0.87 -4.52
C SER A 91 8.55 0.56 -4.80
N VAL A 92 7.62 1.28 -4.16
CA VAL A 92 6.18 1.08 -4.38
C VAL A 92 5.77 1.58 -5.78
N ARG A 93 6.39 2.66 -6.29
CA ARG A 93 6.16 3.12 -7.68
C ARG A 93 6.62 2.09 -8.70
N MET A 94 7.73 1.41 -8.44
CA MET A 94 8.24 0.32 -9.26
C MET A 94 7.24 -0.84 -9.33
N VAL A 95 6.65 -1.24 -8.20
CA VAL A 95 5.56 -2.24 -8.18
C VAL A 95 4.38 -1.78 -9.01
N LYS A 96 3.95 -0.51 -8.87
CA LYS A 96 2.84 0.04 -9.67
C LYS A 96 3.14 -0.02 -11.17
N SER A 97 4.35 0.33 -11.60
CA SER A 97 4.76 0.23 -13.01
C SER A 97 4.69 -1.20 -13.52
N LEU A 98 5.18 -2.18 -12.75
CA LEU A 98 5.08 -3.60 -13.12
C LEU A 98 3.62 -4.02 -13.29
N LEU A 99 2.73 -3.66 -12.36
CA LEU A 99 1.31 -4.02 -12.43
C LEU A 99 0.59 -3.47 -13.66
N ASN A 100 1.04 -2.33 -14.18
CA ASN A 100 0.48 -1.68 -15.36
C ASN A 100 0.97 -2.30 -16.67
N ASN A 101 2.03 -3.11 -16.64
CA ASN A 101 2.55 -3.77 -17.82
C ASN A 101 1.60 -4.89 -18.26
N GLN A 102 1.13 -4.80 -19.50
CA GLN A 102 0.16 -5.74 -20.08
C GLN A 102 0.81 -7.06 -20.49
N TYR A 103 2.12 -7.04 -20.73
CA TYR A 103 2.88 -8.20 -21.19
C TYR A 103 3.41 -9.07 -20.04
N LEU A 104 3.30 -8.61 -18.79
CA LEU A 104 3.83 -9.30 -17.61
C LEU A 104 2.78 -10.15 -16.91
N ASN A 105 3.15 -11.39 -16.61
CA ASN A 105 2.40 -12.24 -15.69
C ASN A 105 3.02 -12.23 -14.29
N ILE A 106 2.51 -11.37 -13.41
CA ILE A 106 3.08 -11.16 -12.06
C ILE A 106 2.57 -12.20 -11.04
N VAL A 107 1.60 -13.04 -11.42
CA VAL A 107 0.89 -13.95 -10.50
C VAL A 107 1.84 -14.79 -9.65
N GLU A 108 2.90 -15.33 -10.24
CA GLU A 108 3.87 -16.18 -9.54
C GLU A 108 4.67 -15.41 -8.49
N HIS A 109 4.82 -14.10 -8.61
CA HIS A 109 5.61 -13.25 -7.71
C HIS A 109 4.76 -12.43 -6.73
N LEU A 110 3.43 -12.48 -6.83
CA LEU A 110 2.52 -11.76 -5.93
C LEU A 110 2.73 -12.14 -4.45
N HIS A 111 3.13 -13.38 -4.17
CA HIS A 111 3.37 -13.86 -2.82
C HIS A 111 4.55 -13.16 -2.12
N ASP A 112 5.50 -12.60 -2.90
CA ASP A 112 6.60 -11.80 -2.38
C ASP A 112 6.25 -10.30 -2.35
N LEU A 113 5.59 -9.81 -3.41
CA LEU A 113 5.27 -8.39 -3.57
C LEU A 113 4.18 -7.91 -2.59
N ILE A 114 3.12 -8.71 -2.40
CA ILE A 114 1.98 -8.32 -1.54
C ILE A 114 2.44 -8.11 -0.09
N PRO A 115 3.18 -9.04 0.57
CA PRO A 115 3.67 -8.81 1.92
C PRO A 115 4.64 -7.64 2.03
N ALA A 116 5.48 -7.41 1.02
CA ALA A 116 6.40 -6.27 1.01
C ALA A 116 5.64 -4.94 1.01
N VAL A 117 4.69 -4.75 0.09
CA VAL A 117 3.88 -3.52 0.03
C VAL A 117 2.96 -3.38 1.25
N LEU A 118 2.39 -4.48 1.78
CA LEU A 118 1.64 -4.45 3.05
C LEU A 118 2.50 -4.01 4.23
N SER A 119 3.80 -4.30 4.22
CA SER A 119 4.73 -3.81 5.24
C SER A 119 4.83 -2.28 5.20
N CYS A 120 4.86 -1.66 4.02
CA CYS A 120 4.78 -0.19 3.90
C CYS A 120 3.46 0.39 4.45
N VAL A 121 2.34 -0.34 4.28
CA VAL A 121 1.02 0.09 4.78
C VAL A 121 0.95 0.01 6.31
N LEU A 122 1.48 -1.06 6.91
CA LEU A 122 1.23 -1.43 8.31
C LEU A 122 2.42 -1.23 9.24
N ALA A 123 3.62 -0.93 8.73
CA ALA A 123 4.80 -0.72 9.56
C ALA A 123 4.59 0.42 10.56
N ARG A 124 5.15 0.26 11.76
CA ARG A 124 5.05 1.25 12.84
C ARG A 124 5.74 2.57 12.49
N ARG A 125 6.91 2.48 11.85
CA ARG A 125 7.74 3.62 11.44
C ARG A 125 8.30 3.35 10.06
N ILE A 126 8.11 4.32 9.15
CA ILE A 126 8.58 4.25 7.74
C ILE A 126 9.33 5.52 7.32
N SER A 127 9.37 6.55 8.17
CA SER A 127 10.14 7.77 7.97
C SER A 127 11.20 7.95 9.05
N LYS A 128 12.30 8.62 8.68
CA LYS A 128 13.35 9.00 9.62
C LYS A 128 12.88 10.16 10.48
N CYS A 129 12.29 11.18 9.85
CA CYS A 129 11.80 12.38 10.51
C CYS A 129 10.30 12.27 10.80
N TYR A 130 9.86 12.86 11.92
CA TYR A 130 8.46 12.81 12.35
C TYR A 130 7.54 13.70 11.50
N TYR A 131 8.07 14.78 10.93
CA TYR A 131 7.33 15.70 10.06
C TYR A 131 7.19 15.21 8.61
N ASP A 132 7.85 14.10 8.25
CA ASP A 132 7.74 13.56 6.90
C ASP A 132 6.31 13.08 6.64
N ASN A 133 5.79 13.40 5.47
CA ASN A 133 4.43 13.05 5.05
C ASN A 133 4.33 11.58 4.62
N HIS A 134 4.63 10.68 5.54
CA HIS A 134 4.58 9.23 5.36
C HIS A 134 3.15 8.69 5.13
N TRP A 135 2.12 9.48 5.44
CA TRP A 135 0.71 9.16 5.14
C TRP A 135 0.48 8.97 3.64
N THR A 136 1.12 9.78 2.80
CA THR A 136 1.00 9.68 1.33
C THR A 136 1.52 8.35 0.81
N LEU A 137 2.64 7.86 1.34
CA LEU A 137 3.16 6.54 1.00
C LEU A 137 2.20 5.43 1.44
N ARG A 138 1.59 5.54 2.63
CA ARG A 138 0.60 4.54 3.10
C ARG A 138 -0.61 4.50 2.17
N ASP A 139 -1.18 5.67 1.84
CA ASP A 139 -2.31 5.78 0.92
C ASP A 139 -1.97 5.23 -0.47
N PHE A 140 -0.77 5.55 -0.98
CA PHE A 140 -0.29 5.03 -2.26
C PHE A 140 -0.08 3.51 -2.23
N SER A 141 0.46 2.98 -1.14
CA SER A 141 0.66 1.54 -0.95
C SER A 141 -0.67 0.79 -0.84
N VAL A 142 -1.66 1.37 -0.14
CA VAL A 142 -3.04 0.85 -0.10
C VAL A 142 -3.64 0.82 -1.49
N PHE A 143 -3.48 1.89 -2.28
CA PHE A 143 -3.94 1.94 -3.66
C PHE A 143 -3.33 0.82 -4.51
N VAL A 144 -2.02 0.58 -4.40
CA VAL A 144 -1.34 -0.51 -5.12
C VAL A 144 -1.86 -1.88 -4.70
N ILE A 145 -2.05 -2.14 -3.40
CA ILE A 145 -2.63 -3.40 -2.92
C ILE A 145 -4.06 -3.58 -3.43
N SER A 146 -4.86 -2.52 -3.44
CA SER A 146 -6.23 -2.56 -3.97
C SER A 146 -6.23 -2.94 -5.45
N ALA A 147 -5.36 -2.32 -6.25
CA ALA A 147 -5.22 -2.65 -7.68
C ALA A 147 -4.78 -4.11 -7.90
N ILE A 148 -3.90 -4.65 -7.05
CA ILE A 148 -3.54 -6.08 -7.08
C ILE A 148 -4.76 -6.95 -6.78
N CYS A 149 -5.52 -6.62 -5.73
CA CYS A 149 -6.72 -7.38 -5.35
C CYS A 149 -7.78 -7.33 -6.45
N GLU A 150 -7.97 -6.19 -7.11
CA GLU A 150 -8.91 -6.05 -8.21
C GLU A 150 -8.50 -6.86 -9.45
N LYS A 151 -7.22 -6.82 -9.84
CA LYS A 151 -6.73 -7.46 -11.05
C LYS A 151 -6.52 -8.98 -10.93
N TYR A 152 -6.09 -9.47 -9.76
CA TYR A 152 -5.61 -10.86 -9.61
C TYR A 152 -6.40 -11.71 -8.61
N ASN A 153 -7.47 -11.19 -8.00
CA ASN A 153 -8.28 -12.00 -7.10
C ASN A 153 -9.15 -13.01 -7.85
N ASN A 154 -8.96 -14.29 -7.54
CA ASN A 154 -9.70 -15.41 -8.09
C ASN A 154 -10.13 -16.36 -6.97
N ARG A 155 -11.15 -17.20 -7.22
CA ARG A 155 -11.70 -18.16 -6.24
C ARG A 155 -10.65 -19.13 -5.67
N LEU A 156 -9.59 -19.42 -6.43
CA LEU A 156 -8.49 -20.29 -6.01
C LEU A 156 -7.50 -19.56 -5.09
N ASN A 157 -7.09 -18.34 -5.48
CA ASN A 157 -6.05 -17.60 -4.77
C ASN A 157 -6.58 -16.86 -3.54
N ASN A 158 -7.85 -16.43 -3.55
CA ASN A 158 -8.52 -15.70 -2.47
C ASN A 158 -7.67 -14.59 -1.84
N ILE A 159 -6.99 -13.80 -2.70
CA ILE A 159 -6.02 -12.79 -2.29
C ILE A 159 -6.71 -11.75 -1.39
N THR A 160 -7.87 -11.26 -1.82
CA THR A 160 -8.62 -10.24 -1.09
C THR A 160 -8.95 -10.68 0.34
N ASN A 161 -9.38 -11.92 0.53
CA ASN A 161 -9.70 -12.45 1.87
C ASN A 161 -8.46 -12.55 2.78
N ARG A 162 -7.31 -12.93 2.22
CA ARG A 162 -6.04 -12.96 2.97
C ARG A 162 -5.61 -11.55 3.37
N VAL A 163 -5.71 -10.58 2.46
CA VAL A 163 -5.39 -9.17 2.70
C VAL A 163 -6.33 -8.57 3.76
N ILE A 164 -7.64 -8.80 3.67
CA ILE A 164 -8.62 -8.42 4.70
C ILE A 164 -8.22 -9.00 6.05
N GLY A 165 -7.86 -10.29 6.08
CA GLY A 165 -7.41 -10.97 7.30
C GLY A 165 -6.20 -10.29 7.93
N ILE A 166 -5.26 -9.77 7.12
CA ILE A 166 -4.09 -9.02 7.60
C ILE A 166 -4.51 -7.66 8.16
N TYR A 167 -5.37 -6.89 7.49
CA TYR A 167 -5.87 -5.61 7.99
C TYR A 167 -6.72 -5.74 9.25
N LEU A 168 -7.44 -6.85 9.42
CA LEU A 168 -8.26 -7.09 10.61
C LEU A 168 -7.43 -7.36 11.87
N ARG A 169 -6.22 -7.91 11.76
CA ARG A 169 -5.37 -8.20 12.93
C ARG A 169 -5.09 -6.96 13.78
N PRO A 170 -4.57 -5.84 13.23
CA PRO A 170 -4.31 -4.65 14.03
C PRO A 170 -5.59 -4.00 14.55
N LEU A 171 -6.69 -4.05 13.80
CA LEU A 171 -7.99 -3.52 14.24
C LEU A 171 -8.62 -4.35 15.37
N LYS A 172 -8.31 -5.65 15.46
CA LYS A 172 -8.73 -6.49 16.57
C LYS A 172 -8.02 -6.14 17.87
N ALA A 173 -6.72 -5.90 17.79
CA ALA A 173 -5.89 -5.49 18.91
C ALA A 173 -5.63 -3.97 18.86
N TYR A 174 -6.67 -3.16 18.64
CA TYR A 174 -6.54 -1.71 18.42
C TYR A 174 -5.88 -0.96 19.59
N SER A 175 -5.93 -1.50 20.82
CA SER A 175 -5.27 -0.91 21.99
C SER A 175 -3.75 -1.16 22.04
N MET A 176 -3.25 -2.16 21.32
CA MET A 176 -1.84 -2.60 21.37
C MET A 176 -1.04 -2.16 20.14
N ASN A 177 -1.73 -1.71 19.09
CA ASN A 177 -1.11 -1.31 17.84
C ASN A 177 -0.97 0.21 17.75
N PRO A 178 0.07 0.72 17.08
CA PRO A 178 0.24 2.15 16.87
C PRO A 178 -0.86 2.69 15.94
N LEU A 179 -1.19 3.97 16.10
CA LEU A 179 -2.24 4.63 15.31
C LEU A 179 -1.92 4.63 13.81
N THR A 180 -0.64 4.70 13.44
CA THR A 180 -0.19 4.61 12.05
C THR A 180 -0.54 3.27 11.38
N THR A 181 -0.44 2.15 12.11
CA THR A 181 -0.85 0.82 11.62
C THR A 181 -2.38 0.72 11.52
N ILE A 182 -3.09 1.26 12.50
CA ILE A 182 -4.57 1.31 12.50
C ILE A 182 -5.07 2.12 11.29
N TYR A 183 -4.47 3.29 11.04
CA TYR A 183 -4.75 4.13 9.88
C TYR A 183 -4.60 3.34 8.57
N GLY A 184 -3.44 2.67 8.38
CA GLY A 184 -3.17 1.89 7.17
C GLY A 184 -4.18 0.75 6.98
N ALA A 185 -4.59 0.08 8.05
CA ALA A 185 -5.60 -0.97 8.00
C ALA A 185 -7.00 -0.44 7.66
N ILE A 186 -7.40 0.72 8.21
CA ILE A 186 -8.69 1.36 7.92
C ILE A 186 -8.75 1.80 6.46
N LYS A 187 -7.72 2.51 5.98
CA LYS A 187 -7.58 2.89 4.56
C LYS A 187 -7.59 1.68 3.65
N GLY A 188 -6.85 0.63 4.03
CA GLY A 188 -6.80 -0.66 3.34
C GLY A 188 -8.19 -1.27 3.13
N LEU A 189 -8.97 -1.42 4.20
CA LEU A 189 -10.34 -1.94 4.10
C LEU A 189 -11.27 -1.02 3.31
N GLY A 190 -11.09 0.31 3.44
CA GLY A 190 -11.87 1.31 2.70
C GLY A 190 -11.75 1.17 1.18
N CYS A 191 -10.55 0.84 0.67
CA CYS A 191 -10.32 0.69 -0.77
C CYS A 191 -10.85 -0.63 -1.35
N LEU A 192 -11.06 -1.67 -0.53
CA LEU A 192 -11.51 -2.98 -1.03
C LEU A 192 -13.01 -3.05 -1.35
N GLY A 193 -13.79 -2.05 -0.95
CA GLY A 193 -15.21 -1.90 -1.32
C GLY A 193 -16.16 -1.73 -0.15
N GLU A 194 -17.38 -1.27 -0.45
CA GLU A 194 -18.38 -0.88 0.57
C GLU A 194 -18.84 -2.05 1.44
N GLU A 195 -19.04 -3.23 0.85
CA GLU A 195 -19.48 -4.42 1.57
C GLU A 195 -18.42 -4.92 2.56
N VAL A 196 -17.14 -4.77 2.21
CA VAL A 196 -16.00 -5.07 3.11
C VAL A 196 -16.04 -4.11 4.30
N VAL A 197 -16.27 -2.82 4.07
CA VAL A 197 -16.36 -1.81 5.12
C VAL A 197 -17.55 -2.09 6.06
N LYS A 198 -18.74 -2.33 5.53
CA LYS A 198 -19.93 -2.65 6.34
C LYS A 198 -19.74 -3.90 7.20
N THR A 199 -19.13 -4.94 6.63
CA THR A 199 -18.96 -6.23 7.31
C THR A 199 -17.85 -6.18 8.35
N PHE A 200 -16.70 -5.58 8.01
CA PHE A 200 -15.47 -5.72 8.80
C PHE A 200 -15.10 -4.47 9.60
N LEU A 201 -15.39 -3.28 9.08
CA LEU A 201 -15.01 -2.02 9.74
C LEU A 201 -16.10 -1.56 10.72
N PHE A 202 -17.39 -1.56 10.32
CA PHE A 202 -18.48 -1.02 11.16
C PHE A 202 -18.50 -1.58 12.59
N PRO A 203 -18.39 -2.92 12.81
CA PRO A 203 -18.42 -3.48 14.17
C PRO A 203 -17.24 -3.04 15.05
N ARG A 204 -16.19 -2.45 14.46
CA ARG A 204 -14.94 -2.06 15.14
C ARG A 204 -14.85 -0.57 15.43
N ILE A 205 -15.65 0.26 14.75
CA ILE A 205 -15.61 1.71 14.88
C ILE A 205 -15.83 2.16 16.33
N SER A 206 -16.78 1.55 17.06
CA SER A 206 -17.05 1.90 18.46
C SER A 206 -15.83 1.67 19.37
N GLY A 207 -15.08 0.58 19.17
CA GLY A 207 -13.86 0.30 19.93
C GLY A 207 -12.74 1.30 19.64
N ILE A 208 -12.52 1.60 18.36
CA ILE A 208 -11.53 2.59 17.92
C ILE A 208 -11.93 4.00 18.38
N GLY A 209 -13.23 4.33 18.35
CA GLY A 209 -13.76 5.60 18.83
C GLY A 209 -13.48 5.83 20.32
N LYS A 210 -13.56 4.79 21.17
CA LYS A 210 -13.17 4.89 22.58
C LYS A 210 -11.67 5.21 22.75
N LEU A 211 -10.81 4.60 21.94
CA LEU A 211 -9.37 4.90 21.94
C LEU A 211 -9.14 6.36 21.55
N LEU A 212 -9.77 6.83 20.48
CA LEU A 212 -9.65 8.21 20.01
C LEU A 212 -10.17 9.23 21.04
N PHE A 213 -11.28 8.93 21.73
CA PHE A 213 -11.80 9.77 22.81
C PHE A 213 -10.76 9.96 23.94
N ILE A 214 -10.12 8.87 24.37
CA ILE A 214 -9.10 8.92 25.43
C ILE A 214 -7.91 9.80 25.00
N LEU A 215 -7.51 9.72 23.73
CA LEU A 215 -6.36 10.45 23.21
C LEU A 215 -6.68 11.93 22.92
N LEU A 216 -7.86 12.23 22.38
CA LEU A 216 -8.23 13.57 21.94
C LEU A 216 -8.85 14.43 23.04
N GLU A 217 -9.71 13.87 23.90
CA GLU A 217 -10.46 14.66 24.88
C GLU A 217 -9.86 14.62 26.28
N ARG A 218 -9.24 13.49 26.65
CA ARG A 218 -8.75 13.24 28.02
C ARG A 218 -7.38 13.86 28.32
N GLN A 219 -6.67 14.37 27.32
CA GLN A 219 -5.31 14.90 27.46
C GLN A 219 -5.24 16.41 27.75
N THR A 220 -6.38 17.10 27.90
CA THR A 220 -6.43 18.55 28.16
C THR A 220 -5.88 18.98 29.53
N HIS A 221 -5.32 18.09 30.36
CA HIS A 221 -4.95 18.39 31.76
C HIS A 221 -3.52 18.05 32.22
N ASN A 222 -2.58 17.59 31.36
CA ASN A 222 -1.19 17.31 31.79
C ASN A 222 -0.14 18.12 31.01
N PHE A 223 0.46 19.10 31.69
CA PHE A 223 1.31 20.19 31.17
C PHE A 223 2.80 19.86 30.89
N TYR A 224 3.24 18.59 30.90
CA TYR A 224 4.70 18.29 30.94
C TYR A 224 5.30 17.46 29.79
N VAL A 225 4.57 17.19 28.69
CA VAL A 225 5.12 16.47 27.52
C VAL A 225 4.49 17.00 26.23
N GLU A 226 4.94 18.14 25.69
CA GLU A 226 4.24 18.78 24.55
C GLU A 226 4.53 18.09 23.20
N GLU A 227 5.78 17.82 22.84
CA GLU A 227 6.13 17.38 21.47
C GLU A 227 5.67 15.94 21.11
N LEU A 228 5.78 14.99 22.03
CA LEU A 228 5.33 13.60 21.81
C LEU A 228 3.80 13.48 21.82
N ASN A 229 3.13 14.38 22.54
CA ASN A 229 1.67 14.43 22.58
C ASN A 229 1.11 15.04 21.30
N ASP A 230 1.74 16.07 20.73
CA ASP A 230 1.30 16.70 19.49
C ASP A 230 1.29 15.73 18.30
N GLN A 231 2.32 14.88 18.19
CA GLN A 231 2.36 13.84 17.15
C GLN A 231 1.24 12.81 17.35
N MET A 232 1.03 12.33 18.56
CA MET A 232 -0.01 11.33 18.83
C MET A 232 -1.41 11.89 18.59
N ILE A 233 -1.63 13.18 18.91
CA ILE A 233 -2.86 13.91 18.59
C ILE A 233 -3.04 14.03 17.08
N LEU A 234 -1.99 14.38 16.32
CA LEU A 234 -2.03 14.45 14.87
C LEU A 234 -2.35 13.09 14.24
N GLU A 235 -1.71 12.02 14.69
CA GLU A 235 -1.99 10.64 14.25
C GLU A 235 -3.45 10.25 14.56
N ALA A 236 -3.96 10.60 15.75
CA ALA A 236 -5.35 10.35 16.12
C ALA A 236 -6.33 11.13 15.24
N LYS A 237 -6.02 12.38 14.88
CA LYS A 237 -6.80 13.17 13.91
C LYS A 237 -6.80 12.51 12.54
N HIS A 238 -5.65 12.06 12.03
CA HIS A 238 -5.59 11.33 10.76
C HIS A 238 -6.45 10.05 10.75
N VAL A 239 -6.43 9.27 11.84
CA VAL A 239 -7.28 8.07 11.97
C VAL A 239 -8.76 8.45 12.00
N ARG A 240 -9.14 9.46 12.78
CA ARG A 240 -10.52 9.98 12.83
C ARG A 240 -10.98 10.40 11.43
N ASP A 241 -10.20 11.23 10.76
CA ASP A 241 -10.55 11.79 9.44
C ASP A 241 -10.61 10.68 8.38
N ALA A 242 -9.74 9.67 8.46
CA ALA A 242 -9.83 8.49 7.59
C ALA A 242 -11.14 7.71 7.79
N ILE A 243 -11.57 7.51 9.04
CA ILE A 243 -12.85 6.84 9.33
C ILE A 243 -14.01 7.66 8.78
N LEU A 244 -14.04 8.97 9.04
CA LEU A 244 -15.10 9.86 8.57
C LEU A 244 -15.20 9.83 7.04
N ASN A 245 -14.08 9.98 6.33
CA ASN A 245 -14.04 10.00 4.87
C ASN A 245 -14.45 8.68 4.21
N ILE A 246 -14.20 7.54 4.86
CA ILE A 246 -14.57 6.22 4.31
C ILE A 246 -16.01 5.85 4.65
N VAL A 247 -16.42 6.09 5.89
CA VAL A 247 -17.69 5.58 6.44
C VAL A 247 -18.84 6.51 6.09
N ALA A 248 -18.66 7.84 6.13
CA ALA A 248 -19.75 8.79 5.89
C ALA A 248 -20.39 8.66 4.49
N PRO A 249 -19.63 8.52 3.38
CA PRO A 249 -20.24 8.32 2.05
C PRO A 249 -21.03 7.00 1.94
N ILE A 250 -20.61 5.95 2.65
CA ILE A 250 -21.31 4.66 2.66
C ILE A 250 -22.62 4.79 3.45
N LEU A 251 -22.58 5.50 4.57
CA LEU A 251 -23.76 5.76 5.40
C LEU A 251 -24.78 6.64 4.69
N LEU A 252 -24.33 7.61 3.89
CA LEU A 252 -25.19 8.44 3.03
C LEU A 252 -26.00 7.58 2.04
N LYS A 253 -25.36 6.58 1.41
CA LYS A 253 -26.03 5.66 0.48
C LYS A 253 -27.03 4.75 1.17
N THR A 254 -26.71 4.29 2.37
CA THR A 254 -27.64 3.55 3.23
C THR A 254 -28.59 4.56 3.88
N LYS A 255 -29.51 5.14 3.10
CA LYS A 255 -30.57 6.03 3.59
C LYS A 255 -31.13 5.48 4.90
N ASN A 256 -31.08 6.27 5.98
CA ASN A 256 -32.15 6.46 6.97
C ASN A 256 -31.60 6.90 8.33
N THR A 257 -31.89 8.15 8.71
CA THR A 257 -32.87 8.52 9.75
C THR A 257 -32.55 9.93 10.26
N ASN A 258 -33.55 10.81 10.22
CA ASN A 258 -33.45 12.17 10.76
C ASN A 258 -33.57 12.19 12.29
N ASP A 259 -32.96 11.23 12.98
CA ASP A 259 -33.13 11.02 14.43
C ASP A 259 -32.13 11.84 15.26
N GLY A 260 -31.65 12.96 14.71
CA GLY A 260 -30.70 13.85 15.40
C GLY A 260 -29.33 13.21 15.72
N GLY A 261 -28.99 12.05 15.13
CA GLY A 261 -27.72 11.35 15.36
C GLY A 261 -27.74 10.34 16.52
N MET A 262 -28.90 10.08 17.15
CA MET A 262 -28.99 9.13 18.28
C MET A 262 -28.60 7.70 17.88
N LEU A 263 -29.10 7.19 16.76
CA LEU A 263 -28.73 5.86 16.25
C LEU A 263 -27.23 5.79 15.92
N TYR A 264 -26.68 6.85 15.35
CA TYR A 264 -25.24 6.91 15.04
C TYR A 264 -24.39 6.82 16.30
N SER A 265 -24.78 7.53 17.36
CA SER A 265 -24.11 7.44 18.67
C SER A 265 -24.24 6.06 19.31
N GLN A 266 -25.39 5.40 19.16
CA GLN A 266 -25.59 4.04 19.66
C GLN A 266 -24.72 3.00 18.93
N TYR A 267 -24.63 3.08 17.60
CA TYR A 267 -23.87 2.11 16.79
C TYR A 267 -22.36 2.39 16.78
N PHE A 268 -21.96 3.65 16.66
CA PHE A 268 -20.56 4.04 16.43
C PHE A 268 -19.89 4.69 17.65
N GLY A 269 -20.63 4.89 18.76
CA GLY A 269 -20.10 5.46 19.99
C GLY A 269 -19.65 6.91 19.81
N TYR A 270 -18.45 7.23 20.30
CA TYR A 270 -17.86 8.58 20.23
C TYR A 270 -17.88 9.19 18.83
N LEU A 271 -17.59 8.39 17.80
CA LEU A 271 -17.53 8.86 16.41
C LEU A 271 -18.93 9.05 15.80
N GLY A 272 -20.00 8.63 16.47
CA GLY A 272 -21.36 8.68 15.94
C GLY A 272 -21.84 10.09 15.62
N ASN A 273 -21.67 11.04 16.55
CA ASN A 273 -22.07 12.43 16.32
C ASN A 273 -21.25 13.08 15.19
N LEU A 274 -19.94 12.79 15.13
CA LEU A 274 -19.07 13.31 14.07
C LEU A 274 -19.43 12.73 12.69
N LEU A 275 -19.72 11.43 12.63
CA LEU A 275 -20.21 10.78 11.41
C LEU A 275 -21.54 11.39 10.96
N TYR A 276 -22.46 11.64 11.89
CA TYR A 276 -23.74 12.27 11.56
C TYR A 276 -23.57 13.69 11.01
N THR A 277 -22.69 14.51 11.60
CA THR A 277 -22.40 15.85 11.08
C THR A 277 -21.78 15.80 9.70
N GLU A 278 -20.87 14.86 9.45
CA GLU A 278 -20.26 14.71 8.12
C GLU A 278 -21.24 14.20 7.07
N VAL A 279 -22.11 13.24 7.41
CA VAL A 279 -23.18 12.80 6.49
C VAL A 279 -24.08 13.97 6.12
N LYS A 280 -24.48 14.81 7.08
CA LYS A 280 -25.27 16.02 6.80
C LYS A 280 -24.54 17.05 5.93
N ASN A 281 -23.23 17.20 6.11
CA ASN A 281 -22.42 18.08 5.27
C ASN A 281 -22.38 17.54 3.83
N LEU A 282 -22.21 16.23 3.65
CA LEU A 282 -22.24 15.59 2.34
C LEU A 282 -23.62 15.71 1.67
N GLU A 283 -24.72 15.55 2.40
CA GLU A 283 -26.08 15.79 1.89
C GLU A 283 -26.26 17.21 1.33
N LYS A 284 -25.75 18.22 2.05
CA LYS A 284 -25.78 19.62 1.58
C LYS A 284 -24.98 19.82 0.29
N ILE A 285 -23.78 19.23 0.23
CA ILE A 285 -22.91 19.31 -0.96
C ILE A 285 -23.57 18.63 -2.17
N GLU A 286 -24.22 17.48 -1.98
CA GLU A 286 -24.97 16.81 -3.06
C GLU A 286 -26.15 17.67 -3.54
N PHE A 287 -26.86 18.32 -2.62
CA PHE A 287 -27.97 19.20 -2.95
C PHE A 287 -27.51 20.47 -3.71
N GLU A 288 -26.37 21.05 -3.34
CA GLU A 288 -25.76 22.18 -4.05
C GLU A 288 -25.30 21.80 -5.47
N LYS A 289 -24.70 20.60 -5.63
CA LYS A 289 -24.32 20.07 -6.95
C LYS A 289 -25.54 19.80 -7.84
N GLN A 290 -26.64 19.30 -7.28
CA GLN A 290 -27.87 19.11 -8.04
C GLN A 290 -28.45 20.44 -8.52
N LYS A 291 -28.45 21.48 -7.66
CA LYS A 291 -28.88 22.82 -8.06
C LYS A 291 -28.03 23.39 -9.19
N SER A 292 -26.70 23.32 -9.11
CA SER A 292 -25.82 23.87 -10.16
C SER A 292 -25.99 23.19 -11.52
N ILE A 293 -26.32 21.88 -11.55
CA ILE A 293 -26.60 21.14 -12.79
C ILE A 293 -27.98 21.54 -13.38
N THR A 294 -28.92 22.01 -12.56
CA THR A 294 -30.27 22.40 -13.03
C THR A 294 -30.31 23.83 -13.61
N TYR A 295 -29.23 24.61 -13.44
CA TYR A 295 -29.10 25.98 -13.96
C TYR A 295 -28.23 26.08 -15.24
N TYR A 296 -27.91 24.95 -15.87
CA TYR A 296 -27.32 24.84 -17.21
C TYR A 296 -28.22 24.01 -18.10
#